data_AF-A0A2H5YAM8-F1
#
_entry.id   AF-A0A2H5YAM8-F1
#
_cell.length_a   1.000
_cell.length_b   1.000
_cell.length_c   1.000
_cell.angle_alpha   90.00
_cell.angle_beta   90.00
_cell.angle_gamma   90.00
#
_symmetry.space_group_name_H-M   'P 1'
#
loop_
_entity.id
_entity.type
_entity.pdbx_description
1 polymer ?
#
loop_
_entity_poly.entity_id
_entity_poly.type
_entity_poly.pdbx_seq_one_letter_code
_entity_poly.pdbx_strand_id
1 'polypeptide(L)'
;MARLAHAVAMENPRIRADVVEVEEFPYLAQTYQVRGVPKTVFNGFAELVGAVPPEAFLQKLLTAVGRLDLLPKVAPEKEEGRP
;
A
#
# COMPACT_ATOMS: atom_id res chain seq x y z
N MET A 1 -1.12 -6.89 4.71
CA MET A 1 -1.39 -5.54 4.16
C MET A 1 -2.43 -4.78 4.97
N ALA A 2 -3.59 -5.36 5.30
CA ALA A 2 -4.63 -4.76 6.14
C ALA A 2 -4.13 -3.91 7.33
N ARG A 3 -3.30 -4.48 8.22
CA ARG A 3 -2.75 -3.77 9.39
C ARG A 3 -2.01 -2.48 9.02
N LEU A 4 -1.19 -2.50 7.98
CA LEU A 4 -0.42 -1.34 7.54
C LEU A 4 -1.35 -0.26 6.96
N ALA A 5 -2.32 -0.65 6.11
CA ALA A 5 -3.28 0.29 5.54
C ALA A 5 -4.10 0.99 6.63
N HIS A 6 -4.57 0.26 7.64
CA HIS A 6 -5.27 0.86 8.78
C HIS A 6 -4.36 1.75 9.63
N ALA A 7 -3.13 1.35 9.92
CA ALA A 7 -2.20 2.20 10.66
C ALA A 7 -1.99 3.54 9.95
N VAL A 8 -1.78 3.53 8.63
CA VAL A 8 -1.63 4.75 7.83
C VAL A 8 -2.91 5.60 7.82
N ALA A 9 -4.09 4.97 7.74
CA ALA A 9 -5.38 5.67 7.82
C ALA A 9 -5.65 6.30 9.20
N MET A 10 -5.21 5.65 10.28
CA MET A 10 -5.32 6.19 11.64
C MET A 10 -4.47 7.43 11.85
N GLU A 11 -3.27 7.46 11.27
CA GLU A 11 -2.33 8.60 11.40
C GLU A 11 -2.75 9.82 10.56
N ASN A 12 -3.52 9.64 9.49
CA ASN A 12 -3.90 10.72 8.60
C ASN A 12 -5.39 10.66 8.21
N PRO A 13 -6.22 11.61 8.69
CA PRO A 13 -7.67 11.58 8.46
C PRO A 13 -8.06 11.79 6.99
N ARG A 14 -7.11 12.17 6.12
CA ARG A 14 -7.34 12.24 4.67
C ARG A 14 -7.23 10.88 3.99
N ILE A 15 -6.77 9.85 4.70
CA ILE A 15 -6.61 8.49 4.20
C ILE A 15 -7.72 7.64 4.81
N ARG A 16 -8.42 6.89 3.97
CA ARG A 16 -9.39 5.87 4.37
C ARG A 16 -8.87 4.53 3.88
N ALA A 17 -9.04 3.49 4.70
CA ALA A 17 -8.64 2.15 4.38
C ALA A 17 -9.75 1.19 4.79
N ASP A 18 -10.22 0.42 3.81
CA ASP A 18 -11.19 -0.65 4.00
C ASP A 18 -10.55 -1.97 3.60
N VAL A 19 -10.87 -3.02 4.36
CA VAL A 19 -10.43 -4.39 4.05
C VAL A 19 -11.65 -5.16 3.59
N VAL A 20 -11.54 -5.73 2.39
CA VAL A 20 -12.62 -6.47 1.75
C VAL A 20 -12.23 -7.94 1.70
N GLU A 21 -13.11 -8.81 2.22
CA GLU A 21 -13.01 -10.24 1.97
C GLU A 21 -13.51 -10.52 0.55
N VAL A 22 -12.60 -10.82 -0.37
CA VAL A 22 -12.90 -10.80 -1.80
C VAL A 22 -13.90 -11.89 -2.21
N GLU A 23 -13.93 -13.00 -1.47
CA GLU A 23 -14.85 -14.11 -1.72
C GLU A 23 -16.32 -13.72 -1.48
N GLU A 24 -16.58 -12.73 -0.62
CA GLU A 24 -17.94 -12.21 -0.36
C GLU A 24 -18.40 -11.19 -1.41
N PHE A 25 -17.48 -10.64 -2.22
CA PHE A 25 -17.78 -9.59 -3.20
C PHE A 25 -17.22 -9.92 -4.60
N PRO A 26 -17.76 -10.93 -5.32
CA PRO A 26 -17.27 -11.34 -6.64
C PRO A 26 -17.24 -10.21 -7.68
N TYR A 27 -18.18 -9.27 -7.60
CA TYR A 27 -18.19 -8.09 -8.49
C TYR A 27 -16.95 -7.22 -8.29
N LEU A 28 -16.56 -6.94 -7.03
CA LEU A 28 -15.34 -6.18 -6.74
C LEU A 28 -14.09 -6.94 -7.18
N ALA A 29 -14.07 -8.26 -7.02
CA ALA A 29 -13.02 -9.12 -7.53
C ALA A 29 -12.84 -8.96 -9.04
N GLN A 30 -13.94 -8.94 -9.80
CA GLN A 30 -13.93 -8.74 -11.25
C GLN A 30 -13.53 -7.31 -11.64
N THR A 31 -14.15 -6.29 -11.03
CA THR A 31 -13.87 -4.87 -11.31
C THR A 31 -12.40 -4.53 -11.13
N TYR A 32 -11.78 -5.03 -10.06
CA TYR A 32 -10.37 -4.81 -9.77
C TYR A 32 -9.47 -5.93 -10.27
N GLN A 33 -9.98 -6.85 -11.09
CA GLN A 33 -9.23 -7.96 -11.69
C GLN A 33 -8.35 -8.70 -10.67
N VAL A 34 -8.91 -9.01 -9.50
CA VAL A 34 -8.22 -9.70 -8.41
C VAL A 34 -7.92 -11.13 -8.86
N ARG A 35 -6.63 -11.43 -9.03
CA ARG A 35 -6.14 -12.77 -9.39
C ARG A 35 -5.45 -13.48 -8.22
N GLY A 36 -5.17 -12.76 -7.15
CA GLY A 36 -4.51 -13.26 -5.96
C GLY A 36 -4.56 -12.22 -4.85
N VAL A 37 -4.53 -12.71 -3.61
CA VAL A 37 -4.57 -11.90 -2.39
C VAL A 37 -3.26 -12.03 -1.60
N PRO A 38 -2.86 -11.00 -0.82
CA PRO A 38 -3.52 -9.69 -0.68
C PRO A 38 -3.29 -8.81 -1.92
N LYS A 39 -4.32 -8.03 -2.31
CA LYS A 39 -4.22 -6.96 -3.31
C LYS A 39 -4.71 -5.65 -2.69
N THR A 40 -3.93 -4.58 -2.82
CA THR A 40 -4.29 -3.24 -2.39
C THR A 40 -4.55 -2.38 -3.61
N VAL A 41 -5.66 -1.66 -3.62
CA VAL A 41 -6.00 -0.70 -4.67
C VAL A 41 -6.08 0.71 -4.04
N PHE A 42 -5.37 1.66 -4.63
CA PHE A 42 -5.35 3.06 -4.23
C PHE A 42 -6.19 3.87 -5.21
N ASN A 43 -7.22 4.56 -4.69
CA ASN A 43 -8.12 5.44 -5.45
C ASN A 43 -8.71 4.81 -6.73
N GLY A 44 -8.82 3.48 -6.78
CA GLY A 44 -9.39 2.74 -7.90
C GLY A 44 -8.50 2.57 -9.15
N PHE A 45 -7.30 3.16 -9.19
CA PHE A 45 -6.45 3.11 -10.40
C PHE A 45 -5.03 2.58 -10.17
N ALA A 46 -4.48 2.72 -8.96
CA ALA A 46 -3.13 2.23 -8.65
C ALA A 46 -3.24 0.96 -7.81
N GLU A 47 -2.39 -0.03 -8.10
CA GLU A 47 -2.46 -1.32 -7.43
C GLU A 47 -1.11 -1.84 -6.94
N LEU A 48 -1.18 -2.69 -5.92
CA LEU A 48 -0.07 -3.39 -5.30
C LEU A 48 -0.53 -4.81 -4.97
N VAL A 49 0.18 -5.81 -5.49
CA VAL A 49 -0.18 -7.23 -5.34
C VAL A 49 0.85 -7.91 -4.44
N GLY A 50 0.36 -8.76 -3.55
CA GLY A 50 1.18 -9.50 -2.60
C GLY A 50 1.46 -8.73 -1.31
N ALA A 51 2.11 -9.43 -0.38
CA ALA A 51 2.68 -8.81 0.79
C ALA A 51 4.03 -8.19 0.40
N VAL A 52 4.15 -6.87 0.55
CA VAL A 52 5.38 -6.14 0.26
C VAL A 52 5.90 -5.44 1.52
N PRO A 53 7.17 -5.00 1.54
CA PRO A 53 7.70 -4.17 2.62
C PRO A 53 6.90 -2.86 2.80
N PRO A 54 6.82 -2.31 4.02
CA PRO A 54 6.10 -1.06 4.29
C PRO A 54 6.55 0.13 3.44
N GLU A 55 7.84 0.20 3.12
CA GLU A 55 8.44 1.26 2.31
C GLU A 55 7.89 1.24 0.88
N ALA A 56 7.77 0.05 0.30
CA ALA A 56 7.18 -0.13 -1.03
C ALA A 56 5.69 0.24 -1.05
N PHE A 57 4.96 -0.08 0.02
CA PHE A 57 3.57 0.35 0.17
C PHE A 57 3.45 1.88 0.22
N LEU A 58 4.25 2.54 1.07
CA LEU A 58 4.24 4.00 1.22
C LEU A 58 4.65 4.70 -0.07
N GLN A 59 5.67 4.20 -0.76
CA GLN A 59 6.09 4.72 -2.06
C GLN A 59 4.94 4.64 -3.07
N LYS A 60 4.25 3.49 -3.16
CA LYS A 60 3.12 3.33 -4.09
C LYS A 60 1.96 4.27 -3.73
N LEU A 61 1.60 4.36 -2.45
CA LEU A 61 0.56 5.24 -1.93
C LEU A 61 0.85 6.71 -2.28
N LEU A 62 2.06 7.19 -1.96
CA LEU A 62 2.46 8.58 -2.20
C LEU A 62 2.57 8.88 -3.69
N THR A 63 3.05 7.93 -4.51
CA THR A 63 3.05 8.07 -5.97
C THR A 63 1.63 8.23 -6.49
N ALA A 64 0.67 7.43 -6.00
CA ALA A 64 -0.72 7.48 -6.44
C ALA A 64 -1.39 8.83 -6.18
N VAL A 65 -0.96 9.58 -5.16
CA VAL A 65 -1.50 10.92 -4.86
C VAL A 65 -0.56 12.06 -5.26
N GLY A 66 0.52 11.77 -6.01
CA GLY A 66 1.48 12.78 -6.45
C GLY A 66 2.24 13.45 -5.31
N ARG A 67 2.44 12.76 -4.19
CA ARG A 67 3.10 13.27 -2.97
C ARG A 67 4.42 12.58 -2.65
N LEU A 68 5.21 12.29 -3.67
CA LEU A 68 6.52 11.65 -3.49
C LEU A 68 7.49 12.52 -2.68
N ASP A 69 7.23 13.83 -2.59
CA ASP A 69 7.91 14.78 -1.71
C ASP A 69 7.83 14.41 -0.22
N LEU A 70 6.85 13.60 0.18
CA LEU A 70 6.68 13.15 1.56
C LEU A 70 7.44 11.87 1.89
N LEU A 71 8.04 11.20 0.91
CA LEU A 71 8.87 10.05 1.24
C LEU A 71 10.04 10.53 2.09
N PRO A 72 10.33 9.87 3.21
CA PRO A 72 11.54 10.17 3.95
C PRO A 72 12.70 10.00 2.98
N LYS A 73 13.58 11.01 2.92
CA LYS A 73 14.87 10.84 2.27
C LYS A 73 15.59 9.78 3.07
N VAL A 74 15.60 8.56 2.56
CA VAL A 74 16.42 7.48 3.13
C VAL A 74 17.84 8.03 3.11
N ALA A 75 18.37 8.39 4.28
CA ALA A 75 19.81 8.46 4.42
C ALA A 75 20.31 7.07 4.05
N PRO A 76 21.30 6.93 3.15
CA PRO A 76 21.83 5.61 2.85
C PRO A 76 22.19 4.98 4.20
N GLU A 77 21.63 3.80 4.45
CA GLU A 77 22.11 2.96 5.54
C GLU A 77 23.63 2.96 5.41
N LYS A 78 24.33 3.45 6.45
CA LYS A 78 25.75 3.17 6.54
C LYS A 78 25.83 1.65 6.40
N GLU A 79 26.55 1.18 5.39
CA GLU A 79 27.03 -0.20 5.35
C GLU A 79 27.76 -0.42 6.67
N GLU A 80 27.03 -0.91 7.67
CA GLU A 80 27.59 -1.42 8.90
C GLU A 80 28.51 -2.55 8.47
N GLY A 81 29.80 -2.36 8.77
CA GLY A 81 30.89 -3.05 8.13
C GLY A 81 30.66 -4.55 8.07
N ARG A 82 30.78 -5.08 6.86
CA ARG A 82 31.09 -6.49 6.64
C ARG A 82 32.43 -6.79 7.36
N PRO A 83 32.49 -7.66 8.37
CA PRO A 83 33.72 -8.37 8.67
C PRO A 83 34.03 -9.37 7.55
#